data_AF-A0A7J4SA86-F1
#
_entry.id   AF-A0A7J4SA86-F1
#
_cell.length_a   1.000
_cell.length_b   1.000
_cell.length_c   1.000
_cell.angle_alpha   90.00
_cell.angle_beta   90.00
_cell.angle_gamma   90.00
#
_symmetry.space_group_name_H-M   'P 1'
#
loop_
_entity.id
_entity.type
_entity.pdbx_description
1 polymer ?
#
loop_
_entity_poly.entity_id
_entity_poly.type
_entity_poly.pdbx_seq_one_letter_code
_entity_poly.pdbx_strand_id
1 'polypeptide(L)'
;IVKKRPVLSGEEQFAVDDMWYSWYEPKHTIGKVQQWHGNAGAIIRCWAYYRRYGFGLKDMSEHAVLNANYLRHALHREAAAAGVSHMFVDGADAEVAKHEFTISLQPAKEAVGISAMDVAKGLLDQGYMAPTVYFPLVVPECMMFEPTETESRDTLDQFAKDFVKVLQIDADTLHEAPITTPVRRVDEVYAARNLCLKHPFDDE
;
A
#
# COMPACT_ATOMS: atom_id res chain seq x y z
N ILE A 1 -14.04 -27.80 2.66
CA ILE A 1 -15.12 -26.80 2.49
C ILE A 1 -16.20 -27.14 3.52
N VAL A 2 -16.93 -26.16 4.05
CA VAL A 2 -17.93 -26.40 5.11
C VAL A 2 -19.26 -26.81 4.47
N LYS A 3 -19.83 -27.94 4.90
CA LYS A 3 -21.22 -28.33 4.61
C LYS A 3 -22.09 -27.89 5.77
N LYS A 4 -23.25 -27.31 5.49
CA LYS A 4 -24.26 -26.99 6.49
C LYS A 4 -25.48 -27.91 6.33
N ARG A 5 -26.11 -28.27 7.44
CA ARG A 5 -27.40 -28.97 7.49
C ARG A 5 -28.22 -28.46 8.68
N PRO A 6 -29.55 -28.66 8.69
CA PRO A 6 -30.33 -28.46 9.90
C PRO A 6 -29.79 -29.31 11.06
N VAL A 7 -29.92 -28.78 12.27
CA VAL A 7 -29.56 -29.44 13.53
C VAL A 7 -30.48 -30.63 13.77
N LEU A 8 -29.93 -31.75 14.23
CA LEU A 8 -30.71 -32.93 14.63
C LEU A 8 -30.95 -32.92 16.15
N SER A 9 -31.94 -33.69 16.61
CA SER A 9 -32.23 -33.83 18.04
C SER A 9 -30.97 -34.25 18.82
N GLY A 10 -30.62 -33.51 19.87
CA GLY A 10 -29.43 -33.75 20.71
C GLY A 10 -28.15 -33.02 20.28
N GLU A 11 -28.18 -32.28 19.17
CA GLU A 11 -27.06 -31.51 18.64
C GLU A 11 -27.16 -30.00 18.92
N GLU A 12 -28.21 -29.57 19.63
CA GLU A 12 -28.59 -28.16 19.79
C GLU A 12 -27.48 -27.32 20.44
N GLN A 13 -26.71 -27.92 21.37
CA GLN A 13 -25.62 -27.24 22.08
C GLN A 13 -24.42 -26.87 21.20
N PHE A 14 -24.30 -27.45 20.00
CA PHE A 14 -23.19 -27.18 19.07
C PHE A 14 -23.66 -26.46 17.80
N ALA A 15 -24.93 -26.07 17.74
CA ALA A 15 -25.53 -25.36 16.63
C ALA A 15 -25.08 -23.89 16.58
N VAL A 16 -25.07 -23.32 15.37
CA VAL A 16 -25.01 -21.87 15.16
C VAL A 16 -26.23 -21.48 14.34
N ASP A 17 -27.12 -20.66 14.92
CA ASP A 17 -28.36 -20.18 14.30
C ASP A 17 -29.17 -21.32 13.62
N ASP A 18 -29.41 -22.41 14.36
CA ASP A 18 -30.13 -23.64 13.94
C ASP A 18 -29.43 -24.53 12.88
N MET A 19 -28.15 -24.26 12.60
CA MET A 19 -27.38 -25.00 11.61
C MET A 19 -26.19 -25.75 12.22
N TRP A 20 -26.00 -27.00 11.76
CA TRP A 20 -24.80 -27.79 12.02
C TRP A 20 -23.82 -27.63 10.86
N TYR A 21 -22.55 -27.41 11.19
CA TYR A 21 -21.47 -27.22 10.22
C TYR A 21 -20.46 -28.35 10.34
N SER A 22 -20.10 -28.97 9.20
CA SER A 22 -19.09 -30.02 9.15
C SER A 22 -18.13 -29.81 8.00
N TRP A 23 -16.90 -30.29 8.17
CA TRP A 23 -15.95 -30.33 7.07
C TRP A 23 -16.35 -31.41 6.06
N TYR A 24 -16.21 -31.11 4.77
CA TYR A 24 -16.25 -32.13 3.72
C TYR A 24 -15.13 -31.89 2.70
N GLU A 25 -14.70 -32.99 2.08
CA GLU A 25 -13.72 -33.02 1.01
C GLU A 25 -14.42 -33.06 -0.36
N PRO A 26 -14.22 -32.05 -1.23
CA PRO A 26 -14.83 -32.05 -2.56
C PRO A 26 -14.28 -33.16 -3.47
N LYS A 27 -15.13 -33.80 -4.27
CA LYS A 27 -14.76 -34.88 -5.21
C LYS A 27 -13.64 -34.49 -6.20
N HIS A 28 -13.64 -33.24 -6.64
CA HIS A 28 -12.68 -32.70 -7.61
C HIS A 28 -11.66 -31.76 -6.94
N THR A 29 -11.36 -32.01 -5.66
CA THR A 29 -10.33 -31.26 -4.93
C THR A 29 -8.95 -31.52 -5.52
N ILE A 30 -8.09 -30.49 -5.56
CA ILE A 30 -6.66 -30.64 -5.87
C ILE A 30 -5.85 -31.16 -4.66
N GLY A 31 -6.51 -31.37 -3.51
CA GLY A 31 -5.89 -31.74 -2.25
C GLY A 31 -5.56 -30.54 -1.36
N LYS A 32 -4.81 -30.79 -0.28
CA LYS A 32 -4.37 -29.73 0.65
C LYS A 32 -3.18 -28.97 0.10
N VAL A 33 -3.31 -27.65 0.02
CA VAL A 33 -2.23 -26.71 -0.33
C VAL A 33 -1.57 -26.03 0.88
N GLN A 34 -2.14 -26.20 2.07
CA GLN A 34 -1.63 -25.68 3.34
C GLN A 34 -2.07 -26.55 4.52
N GLN A 35 -1.44 -26.36 5.68
CA GLN A 35 -1.83 -27.01 6.93
C GLN A 35 -3.21 -26.56 7.41
N TRP A 36 -3.93 -27.47 8.05
CA TRP A 36 -5.29 -27.25 8.59
C TRP A 36 -6.26 -26.64 7.57
N HIS A 37 -6.85 -25.48 7.91
CA HIS A 37 -7.84 -24.75 7.11
C HIS A 37 -7.43 -23.30 6.85
N GLY A 38 -6.13 -22.98 6.98
CA GLY A 38 -5.58 -21.64 6.83
C GLY A 38 -5.50 -20.84 8.13
N ASN A 39 -5.31 -19.53 8.01
CA ASN A 39 -5.10 -18.63 9.15
C ASN A 39 -6.42 -18.25 9.82
N ALA A 40 -6.79 -18.96 10.88
CA ALA A 40 -8.02 -18.71 11.64
C ALA A 40 -8.12 -17.26 12.17
N GLY A 41 -7.02 -16.67 12.62
CA GLY A 41 -7.01 -15.30 13.13
C GLY A 41 -7.30 -14.25 12.06
N ALA A 42 -6.81 -14.46 10.82
CA ALA A 42 -7.17 -13.60 9.69
C ALA A 42 -8.67 -13.69 9.37
N ILE A 43 -9.24 -14.90 9.36
CA ILE A 43 -10.67 -15.10 9.10
C ILE A 43 -11.54 -14.40 10.16
N ILE A 44 -11.17 -14.50 11.45
CA ILE A 44 -11.91 -13.83 12.53
C ILE A 44 -11.89 -12.31 12.36
N ARG A 45 -10.74 -11.72 11.98
CA ARG A 45 -10.64 -10.27 11.69
C ARG A 45 -11.52 -9.86 10.50
N CYS A 46 -11.49 -10.62 9.40
CA CYS A 46 -12.38 -10.37 8.26
C CYS A 46 -13.85 -10.48 8.64
N TRP A 47 -14.23 -11.51 9.42
CA TRP A 47 -15.60 -11.66 9.90
C TRP A 47 -16.03 -10.48 10.77
N ALA A 48 -15.19 -10.04 11.71
CA ALA A 48 -15.49 -8.90 12.57
C ALA A 48 -15.66 -7.60 11.74
N TYR A 49 -14.80 -7.40 10.74
CA TYR A 49 -14.90 -6.27 9.81
C TYR A 49 -16.22 -6.29 9.03
N TYR A 50 -16.58 -7.43 8.42
CA TYR A 50 -17.86 -7.58 7.70
C TYR A 50 -19.08 -7.43 8.62
N ARG A 51 -19.00 -7.96 9.85
CA ARG A 51 -20.09 -7.80 10.84
C ARG A 51 -20.27 -6.36 11.26
N ARG A 52 -19.19 -5.58 11.32
CA ARG A 52 -19.23 -4.18 11.74
C ARG A 52 -19.58 -3.23 10.58
N TYR A 53 -19.02 -3.45 9.39
CA TYR A 53 -19.03 -2.50 8.27
C TYR A 53 -19.68 -3.06 7.00
N GLY A 54 -20.18 -4.30 7.01
CA GLY A 54 -20.70 -4.99 5.83
C GLY A 54 -21.79 -4.23 5.07
N PHE A 55 -22.58 -3.41 5.77
CA PHE A 55 -23.62 -2.58 5.15
C PHE A 55 -23.06 -1.38 4.37
N GLY A 56 -21.83 -0.93 4.67
CA GLY A 56 -21.19 0.25 4.10
C GLY A 56 -20.04 -0.04 3.13
N LEU A 57 -19.80 -1.31 2.77
CA LEU A 57 -18.66 -1.69 1.92
C LEU A 57 -18.66 -0.99 0.56
N LYS A 58 -19.86 -0.71 0.02
CA LYS A 58 -20.02 0.03 -1.22
C LYS A 58 -19.50 1.46 -1.05
N ASP A 59 -19.99 2.18 -0.05
CA ASP A 59 -19.60 3.55 0.25
C ASP A 59 -18.09 3.65 0.54
N MET A 60 -17.54 2.68 1.28
CA MET A 60 -16.10 2.55 1.52
C MET A 60 -15.32 2.44 0.20
N SER A 61 -15.77 1.59 -0.71
CA SER A 61 -15.12 1.45 -2.03
C SER A 61 -15.23 2.73 -2.87
N GLU A 62 -16.37 3.42 -2.82
CA GLU A 62 -16.58 4.71 -3.49
C GLU A 62 -15.65 5.79 -2.92
N HIS A 63 -15.49 5.84 -1.59
CA HIS A 63 -14.57 6.75 -0.92
C HIS A 63 -13.09 6.47 -1.24
N ALA A 64 -12.67 5.20 -1.32
CA ALA A 64 -11.31 4.87 -1.74
C ALA A 64 -11.01 5.39 -3.15
N VAL A 65 -11.95 5.21 -4.10
CA VAL A 65 -11.83 5.75 -5.47
C VAL A 65 -11.84 7.28 -5.47
N LEU A 66 -12.71 7.90 -4.67
CA LEU A 66 -12.76 9.36 -4.54
C LEU A 66 -11.45 9.92 -3.99
N ASN A 67 -10.90 9.32 -2.93
CA ASN A 67 -9.67 9.75 -2.29
C ASN A 67 -8.47 9.65 -3.25
N ALA A 68 -8.35 8.57 -4.02
CA ALA A 68 -7.30 8.44 -5.03
C ALA A 68 -7.37 9.55 -6.10
N ASN A 69 -8.55 9.79 -6.67
CA ASN A 69 -8.70 10.84 -7.68
C ASN A 69 -8.52 12.25 -7.06
N TYR A 70 -9.02 12.47 -5.84
CA TYR A 70 -8.81 13.72 -5.11
C TYR A 70 -7.33 14.01 -4.93
N LEU A 71 -6.58 13.03 -4.40
CA LEU A 71 -5.14 13.18 -4.16
C LEU A 71 -4.38 13.40 -5.47
N ARG A 72 -4.69 12.64 -6.53
CA ARG A 72 -4.10 12.85 -7.87
C ARG A 72 -4.24 14.30 -8.33
N HIS A 73 -5.46 14.85 -8.29
CA HIS A 73 -5.70 16.23 -8.69
C HIS A 73 -5.08 17.25 -7.72
N ALA A 74 -5.06 16.96 -6.41
CA ALA A 74 -4.43 17.81 -5.42
C ALA A 74 -2.91 17.93 -5.65
N LEU A 75 -2.21 16.84 -5.97
CA LEU A 75 -0.78 16.86 -6.29
C LEU A 75 -0.49 17.79 -7.48
N HIS A 76 -1.23 17.65 -8.58
CA HIS A 76 -1.09 18.53 -9.75
C HIS A 76 -1.40 20.00 -9.42
N ARG A 77 -2.44 20.25 -8.63
CA ARG A 77 -2.83 21.59 -8.17
C ARG A 77 -1.73 22.25 -7.34
N GLU A 78 -1.22 21.56 -6.33
CA GLU A 78 -0.15 22.09 -5.47
C GLU A 78 1.16 22.27 -6.27
N ALA A 79 1.47 21.35 -7.18
CA ALA A 79 2.66 21.46 -8.04
C ALA A 79 2.58 22.67 -8.99
N ALA A 80 1.40 22.96 -9.53
CA ALA A 80 1.16 24.14 -10.35
C ALA A 80 1.31 25.44 -9.54
N ALA A 81 0.74 25.47 -8.33
CA ALA A 81 0.87 26.62 -7.43
C ALA A 81 2.33 26.88 -7.03
N ALA A 82 3.13 25.82 -6.90
CA ALA A 82 4.55 25.85 -6.56
C ALA A 82 5.50 26.03 -7.76
N GLY A 83 4.99 26.04 -8.99
CA GLY A 83 5.81 26.18 -10.22
C GLY A 83 6.62 24.93 -10.60
N VAL A 84 6.30 23.76 -10.05
CA VAL A 84 7.04 22.49 -10.24
C VAL A 84 6.25 21.44 -11.04
N SER A 85 5.17 21.81 -11.74
CA SER A 85 4.39 20.88 -12.58
C SER A 85 5.20 20.17 -13.66
N HIS A 86 6.37 20.69 -14.03
CA HIS A 86 7.26 20.06 -15.01
C HIS A 86 8.06 18.88 -14.42
N MET A 87 8.00 18.64 -13.11
CA MET A 87 8.76 17.59 -12.43
C MET A 87 8.13 16.19 -12.58
N PHE A 88 6.81 16.10 -12.80
CA PHE A 88 6.14 14.83 -12.97
C PHE A 88 4.95 14.94 -13.91
N VAL A 89 4.51 13.80 -14.40
CA VAL A 89 3.26 13.64 -15.17
C VAL A 89 2.46 12.48 -14.60
N ASP A 90 1.19 12.36 -14.99
CA ASP A 90 0.44 11.14 -14.70
C ASP A 90 1.16 9.93 -15.33
N GLY A 91 1.14 8.80 -14.63
CA GLY A 91 1.79 7.56 -15.06
C GLY A 91 0.93 6.84 -16.10
N ALA A 92 0.16 5.86 -15.64
CA ALA A 92 -0.79 5.16 -16.49
C ALA A 92 -1.93 6.09 -16.92
N ASP A 93 -2.26 6.07 -18.22
CA ASP A 93 -3.38 6.83 -18.76
C ASP A 93 -4.70 6.37 -18.15
N ALA A 94 -5.43 7.31 -17.55
CA ALA A 94 -6.72 7.08 -16.93
C ALA A 94 -7.50 8.39 -16.82
N GLU A 95 -8.72 8.41 -17.36
CA GLU A 95 -9.67 9.49 -17.13
C GLU A 95 -10.08 9.54 -15.65
N VAL A 96 -10.42 8.39 -15.08
CA VAL A 96 -10.74 8.20 -13.66
C VAL A 96 -9.97 7.00 -13.14
N ALA A 97 -9.07 7.24 -12.20
CA ALA A 97 -8.36 6.18 -11.49
C ALA A 97 -9.32 5.39 -10.59
N LYS A 98 -8.96 4.15 -10.22
CA LYS A 98 -9.73 3.41 -9.21
C LYS A 98 -9.24 3.80 -7.82
N HIS A 99 -8.95 2.83 -6.95
CA HIS A 99 -8.51 3.07 -5.57
C HIS A 99 -7.05 3.54 -5.45
N GLU A 100 -6.29 3.47 -6.55
CA GLU A 100 -4.90 3.87 -6.64
C GLU A 100 -4.62 4.56 -7.99
N PHE A 101 -3.53 5.34 -8.05
CA PHE A 101 -3.04 5.95 -9.28
C PHE A 101 -1.51 6.01 -9.29
N THR A 102 -0.93 6.26 -10.47
CA THR A 102 0.51 6.35 -10.65
C THR A 102 0.90 7.72 -11.21
N ILE A 103 2.07 8.20 -10.84
CA ILE A 103 2.75 9.31 -11.51
C ILE A 103 4.12 8.83 -12.02
N SER A 104 4.64 9.50 -13.03
CA SER A 104 6.02 9.32 -13.50
C SER A 104 6.87 10.52 -13.12
N LEU A 105 7.96 10.27 -12.40
CA LEU A 105 9.02 11.26 -12.12
C LEU A 105 10.12 11.26 -13.19
N GLN A 106 9.89 10.65 -14.36
CA GLN A 106 10.84 10.70 -15.46
C GLN A 106 11.22 12.14 -15.83
N PRO A 107 10.29 13.12 -15.87
CA PRO A 107 10.66 14.51 -16.14
C PRO A 107 11.65 15.09 -15.12
N ALA A 108 11.44 14.87 -13.81
CA ALA A 108 12.38 15.27 -12.76
C ALA A 108 13.76 14.60 -12.94
N LYS A 109 13.77 13.31 -13.30
CA LYS A 109 15.01 12.57 -13.49
C LYS A 109 15.84 13.13 -14.64
N GLU A 110 15.19 13.48 -15.74
CA GLU A 110 15.84 14.01 -16.94
C GLU A 110 16.26 15.48 -16.76
N ALA A 111 15.44 16.30 -16.11
CA ALA A 111 15.69 17.73 -15.96
C ALA A 111 16.73 18.05 -14.88
N VAL A 112 16.66 17.38 -13.73
CA VAL A 112 17.46 17.73 -12.53
C VAL A 112 18.07 16.52 -11.82
N GLY A 113 17.97 15.32 -12.38
CA GLY A 113 18.63 14.12 -11.84
C GLY A 113 17.95 13.46 -10.65
N ILE A 114 16.80 13.98 -10.20
CA ILE A 114 16.01 13.46 -9.06
C ILE A 114 15.23 12.22 -9.51
N SER A 115 15.44 11.08 -8.85
CA SER A 115 14.70 9.83 -9.11
C SER A 115 13.47 9.68 -8.21
N ALA A 116 12.60 8.73 -8.54
CA ALA A 116 11.48 8.33 -7.69
C ALA A 116 11.94 7.84 -6.31
N MET A 117 13.08 7.14 -6.24
CA MET A 117 13.66 6.74 -4.96
C MET A 117 14.08 7.94 -4.11
N ASP A 118 14.63 8.98 -4.73
CA ASP A 118 15.08 10.18 -4.00
C ASP A 118 13.90 10.93 -3.39
N VAL A 119 12.80 11.08 -4.13
CA VAL A 119 11.55 11.66 -3.62
C VAL A 119 10.95 10.78 -2.52
N ALA A 120 10.96 9.46 -2.71
CA ALA A 120 10.51 8.51 -1.68
C ALA A 120 11.31 8.65 -0.38
N LYS A 121 12.63 8.80 -0.46
CA LYS A 121 13.46 9.05 0.73
C LYS A 121 13.20 10.42 1.35
N GLY A 122 13.00 11.46 0.54
CA GLY A 122 12.61 12.79 1.03
C GLY A 122 11.27 12.80 1.78
N LEU A 123 10.30 11.97 1.35
CA LEU A 123 9.05 11.78 2.07
C LEU A 123 9.23 11.15 3.46
N LEU A 124 10.23 10.28 3.64
CA LEU A 124 10.55 9.74 4.97
C LEU A 124 10.98 10.85 5.94
N ASP A 125 11.74 11.84 5.45
CA ASP A 125 12.13 13.01 6.25
C ASP A 125 10.94 13.95 6.57
N GLN A 126 9.85 13.87 5.80
CA GLN A 126 8.58 14.52 6.11
C GLN A 126 7.68 13.68 7.05
N GLY A 127 8.14 12.51 7.50
CA GLY A 127 7.40 11.64 8.40
C GLY A 127 6.38 10.73 7.71
N TYR A 128 6.42 10.61 6.38
CA TYR A 128 5.54 9.71 5.62
C TYR A 128 6.22 8.38 5.34
N MET A 129 5.44 7.29 5.32
CA MET A 129 5.86 6.11 4.58
C MET A 129 5.71 6.42 3.09
N ALA A 130 6.78 6.22 2.32
CA ALA A 130 6.77 6.49 0.90
C ALA A 130 5.78 5.57 0.17
N PRO A 131 5.09 6.08 -0.87
CA PRO A 131 4.24 5.23 -1.72
C PRO A 131 5.08 4.16 -2.43
N THR A 132 4.40 3.21 -3.08
CA THR A 132 5.07 2.18 -3.88
C THR A 132 5.88 2.84 -5.00
N VAL A 133 7.15 2.47 -5.14
CA VAL A 133 8.04 2.98 -6.20
C VAL A 133 8.42 1.89 -7.19
N TYR A 134 8.69 2.29 -8.44
CA TYR A 134 9.12 1.40 -9.53
C TYR A 134 8.16 0.25 -9.85
N PHE A 135 6.88 0.41 -9.52
CA PHE A 135 5.81 -0.50 -9.95
C PHE A 135 4.54 0.30 -10.27
N PRO A 136 3.84 0.00 -11.38
CA PRO A 136 4.15 -1.03 -12.38
C PRO A 136 5.35 -0.67 -13.27
N LEU A 137 6.06 -1.68 -13.78
CA LEU A 137 7.31 -1.52 -14.54
C LEU A 137 7.17 -0.74 -15.86
N VAL A 138 5.96 -0.60 -16.37
CA VAL A 138 5.68 0.14 -17.62
C VAL A 138 5.67 1.66 -17.43
N VAL A 139 5.65 2.14 -16.19
CA VAL A 139 5.75 3.56 -15.86
C VAL A 139 7.18 3.86 -15.40
N PRO A 140 7.98 4.65 -16.14
CA PRO A 140 9.34 4.99 -15.75
C PRO A 140 9.33 5.92 -14.53
N GLU A 141 10.29 5.74 -13.61
CA GLU A 141 10.36 6.48 -12.34
C GLU A 141 8.99 6.55 -11.64
N CYS A 142 8.31 5.41 -11.57
CA CYS A 142 6.95 5.34 -11.06
C CYS A 142 6.90 5.59 -9.55
N MET A 143 5.91 6.39 -9.14
CA MET A 143 5.36 6.37 -7.78
C MET A 143 3.86 6.08 -7.86
N MET A 144 3.40 5.10 -7.08
CA MET A 144 2.02 4.60 -7.06
C MET A 144 1.38 4.83 -5.69
N PHE A 145 0.30 5.60 -5.67
CA PHE A 145 -0.38 6.08 -4.47
C PHE A 145 -1.72 5.39 -4.29
N GLU A 146 -1.98 4.90 -3.08
CA GLU A 146 -3.26 4.31 -2.66
C GLU A 146 -3.65 4.91 -1.29
N PRO A 147 -4.46 5.97 -1.24
CA PRO A 147 -4.82 6.62 0.03
C PRO A 147 -5.85 5.83 0.85
N THR A 148 -6.57 4.87 0.24
CA THR A 148 -7.71 4.16 0.83
C THR A 148 -8.85 5.08 1.27
N GLU A 149 -9.95 4.52 1.76
CA GLU A 149 -11.15 5.24 2.20
C GLU A 149 -11.04 5.86 3.59
N THR A 150 -10.07 5.41 4.39
CA THR A 150 -9.98 5.77 5.81
C THR A 150 -9.26 7.10 6.04
N GLU A 151 -8.50 7.56 5.06
CA GLU A 151 -7.79 8.83 5.14
C GLU A 151 -8.72 10.03 4.95
N SER A 152 -8.50 11.05 5.77
CA SER A 152 -9.28 12.28 5.73
C SER A 152 -8.83 13.20 4.60
N ARG A 153 -9.73 14.05 4.09
CA ARG A 153 -9.37 15.08 3.11
C ARG A 153 -8.20 15.96 3.60
N ASP A 154 -8.20 16.33 4.87
CA ASP A 154 -7.16 17.17 5.45
C ASP A 154 -5.79 16.46 5.42
N THR A 155 -5.77 15.13 5.64
CA THR A 155 -4.56 14.31 5.45
C THR A 155 -4.08 14.36 4.00
N LEU A 156 -4.99 14.19 3.03
CA LEU A 156 -4.66 14.19 1.61
C LEU A 156 -4.14 15.55 1.14
N ASP A 157 -4.75 16.65 1.60
CA ASP A 157 -4.30 18.01 1.31
C ASP A 157 -2.92 18.29 1.91
N GLN A 158 -2.68 17.86 3.15
CA GLN A 158 -1.39 18.03 3.79
C GLN A 158 -0.31 17.22 3.09
N PHE A 159 -0.59 15.96 2.75
CA PHE A 159 0.31 15.12 1.98
C PHE A 159 0.66 15.75 0.63
N ALA A 160 -0.32 16.28 -0.10
CA ALA A 160 -0.07 16.90 -1.40
C ALA A 160 0.88 18.11 -1.31
N LYS A 161 0.74 18.93 -0.25
CA LYS A 161 1.65 20.05 0.01
C LYS A 161 3.05 19.56 0.35
N ASP A 162 3.18 18.57 1.22
CA ASP A 162 4.49 18.09 1.66
C ASP A 162 5.22 17.31 0.56
N PHE A 163 4.49 16.57 -0.29
CA PHE A 163 5.03 15.98 -1.51
C PHE A 163 5.65 17.05 -2.42
N VAL A 164 4.94 18.15 -2.66
CA VAL A 164 5.45 19.26 -3.48
C VAL A 164 6.64 19.96 -2.82
N LYS A 165 6.65 20.11 -1.49
CA LYS A 165 7.84 20.60 -0.78
C LYS A 165 9.05 19.72 -1.02
N VAL A 166 8.89 18.40 -1.00
CA VAL A 166 9.97 17.46 -1.32
C VAL A 166 10.48 17.66 -2.75
N LEU A 167 9.60 17.89 -3.73
CA LEU A 167 10.00 18.17 -5.11
C LEU A 167 10.75 19.50 -5.30
N GLN A 168 10.66 20.44 -4.35
CA GLN A 168 11.39 21.70 -4.37
C GLN A 168 12.79 21.61 -3.73
N ILE A 169 13.12 20.49 -3.08
CA ILE A 169 14.44 20.26 -2.50
C ILE A 169 15.43 20.01 -3.64
N ASP A 170 16.65 20.55 -3.51
CA ASP A 170 17.69 20.34 -4.49
C ASP A 170 18.15 18.87 -4.57
N ALA A 171 18.70 18.49 -5.73
CA ALA A 171 19.04 17.11 -6.01
C ALA A 171 20.09 16.54 -5.04
N ASP A 172 21.12 17.32 -4.71
CA ASP A 172 22.21 16.87 -3.82
C ASP A 172 21.66 16.54 -2.43
N THR A 173 20.78 17.40 -1.89
CA THR A 173 20.10 17.15 -0.61
C THR A 173 19.22 15.90 -0.67
N LEU A 174 18.46 15.68 -1.76
CA LEU A 174 17.60 14.48 -1.89
C LEU A 174 18.38 13.18 -2.11
N HIS A 175 19.54 13.23 -2.76
CA HIS A 175 20.42 12.06 -2.90
C HIS A 175 20.93 11.58 -1.54
N GLU A 176 21.10 12.51 -0.59
CA GLU A 176 21.49 12.23 0.79
C GLU A 176 20.32 11.84 1.70
N ALA A 177 19.07 12.07 1.29
CA ALA A 177 17.88 11.69 2.05
C ALA A 177 17.76 10.15 2.17
N PRO A 178 17.22 9.60 3.27
CA PRO A 178 16.74 10.33 4.42
C PRO A 178 17.89 10.72 5.36
N ILE A 179 17.77 11.88 6.00
CA ILE A 179 18.78 12.41 6.95
C ILE A 179 18.27 12.48 8.39
N THR A 180 16.96 12.50 8.59
CA THR A 180 16.33 12.64 9.92
C THR A 180 15.99 11.30 10.57
N THR A 181 15.97 10.22 9.78
CA THR A 181 15.65 8.87 10.27
C THR A 181 16.83 8.25 11.04
N PRO A 182 16.58 7.33 11.99
CA PRO A 182 17.64 6.68 12.78
C PRO A 182 18.67 5.92 11.92
N VAL A 183 18.25 5.46 10.74
CA VAL A 183 19.08 4.80 9.74
C VAL A 183 18.90 5.55 8.42
N ARG A 184 20.02 5.91 7.77
CA ARG A 184 20.05 6.57 6.46
C ARG A 184 19.97 5.54 5.32
N ARG A 185 20.38 5.89 4.10
CA ARG A 185 20.49 4.92 3.01
C ARG A 185 21.42 3.77 3.40
N VAL A 186 20.93 2.55 3.22
CA VAL A 186 21.70 1.33 3.45
C VAL A 186 22.52 1.03 2.20
N ASP A 187 23.74 0.52 2.38
CA ASP A 187 24.56 0.05 1.27
C ASP A 187 24.03 -1.29 0.74
N GLU A 188 23.08 -1.22 -0.18
CA GLU A 188 22.45 -2.38 -0.82
C GLU A 188 23.45 -3.21 -1.63
N VAL A 189 24.48 -2.57 -2.22
CA VAL A 189 25.51 -3.27 -3.00
C VAL A 189 26.39 -4.10 -2.09
N TYR A 190 26.85 -3.52 -0.98
CA TYR A 190 27.61 -4.25 0.03
C TYR A 190 26.77 -5.38 0.61
N ALA A 191 25.52 -5.12 1.01
CA ALA A 191 24.64 -6.12 1.59
C ALA A 191 24.40 -7.30 0.62
N ALA A 192 24.18 -7.03 -0.67
CA ALA A 192 24.00 -8.07 -1.68
C ALA A 192 25.27 -8.91 -1.94
N ARG A 193 26.46 -8.32 -1.74
CA ARG A 193 27.76 -9.00 -1.95
C ARG A 193 28.32 -9.68 -0.69
N ASN A 194 27.98 -9.18 0.49
CA ASN A 194 28.52 -9.59 1.80
C ASN A 194 27.38 -9.89 2.77
N LEU A 195 26.66 -10.99 2.51
CA LEU A 195 25.44 -11.33 3.24
C LEU A 195 25.73 -11.70 4.70
N CYS A 196 25.28 -10.86 5.64
CA CYS A 196 25.20 -11.19 7.06
C CYS A 196 23.76 -11.56 7.41
N LEU A 197 23.44 -12.87 7.41
CA LEU A 197 22.06 -13.37 7.55
C LEU A 197 21.68 -13.78 8.98
N LYS A 198 22.64 -13.82 9.88
CA LYS A 198 22.45 -14.13 11.31
C LYS A 198 23.37 -13.23 12.11
N HIS A 199 22.95 -12.91 13.33
CA HIS A 199 23.85 -12.26 14.27
C HIS A 199 25.08 -13.17 14.47
N PRO A 200 26.31 -12.66 14.28
CA PRO A 200 27.49 -13.43 14.63
C PRO A 200 27.53 -13.53 16.15
N PHE A 201 27.34 -14.74 16.67
CA PHE A 201 27.68 -15.04 18.05
C PHE A 201 29.17 -15.36 18.07
N ASP A 202 29.89 -14.83 19.07
CA ASP A 202 31.24 -15.30 19.34
C ASP A 202 31.15 -16.77 19.77
N ASP A 203 32.02 -17.62 19.21
CA ASP A 203 32.14 -19.01 19.65
C ASP A 203 32.83 -19.02 21.02
N GLU A 204 32.07 -19.05 22.12
CA GLU A 204 32.58 -19.44 23.45
C GLU A 204 32.93 -20.92 23.53
#